data_AF-E9G0G8-F1
#
_entry.id   AF-E9G0G8-F1
#
_cell.length_a   1.000
_cell.length_b   1.000
_cell.length_c   1.000
_cell.angle_alpha   90.00
_cell.angle_beta   90.00
_cell.angle_gamma   90.00
#
_symmetry.space_group_name_H-M   'P 1'
#
loop_
_entity.id
_entity.type
_entity.pdbx_description
1 polymer ?
#
loop_
_entity_poly.entity_id
_entity_poly.type
_entity_poly.pdbx_seq_one_letter_code
_entity_poly.pdbx_strand_id
1 'polypeptide(L)'
;MKLIFALAALAMAVSVVSGYSDEDAWNDFKRKHKLDYNIAGDDGRRDGLRKKIFLAQRERINKHNSESKNYLQALSEFSVMVIRAVFKSQFDDRKFAMIKGARQ
;
A
#
# COMPACT_ATOMS: atom_id res chain seq x y z
N MET A 1 20.33 24.60 -31.23
CA MET A 1 19.52 23.37 -31.45
C MET A 1 19.80 22.27 -30.42
N LYS A 2 21.06 21.99 -30.03
CA LYS A 2 21.38 20.93 -29.04
C LYS A 2 20.79 21.13 -27.64
N LEU A 3 20.67 22.39 -27.18
CA LEU A 3 20.13 22.71 -25.84
C LEU A 3 18.62 22.47 -25.70
N ILE A 4 17.85 22.57 -26.79
CA ILE A 4 16.40 22.36 -26.79
C ILE A 4 16.07 20.87 -26.63
N PHE A 5 16.85 20.01 -27.30
CA PHE A 5 16.74 18.56 -27.16
C PHE A 5 17.11 18.07 -25.76
N ALA A 6 18.10 18.68 -25.10
CA ALA A 6 18.46 18.36 -23.73
C ALA A 6 17.35 18.76 -22.73
N LEU A 7 16.71 19.93 -22.92
CA LEU A 7 15.60 20.37 -22.08
C LEU A 7 14.35 19.48 -22.23
N ALA A 8 14.06 19.04 -23.46
CA ALA A 8 12.94 18.15 -23.74
C ALA A 8 13.15 16.74 -23.15
N ALA A 9 14.37 16.20 -23.21
CA ALA A 9 14.71 14.93 -22.57
C ALA A 9 14.60 15.00 -21.05
N LEU A 10 15.01 16.12 -20.44
CA LEU A 10 14.87 16.35 -19.00
C LEU A 10 13.40 16.46 -18.58
N ALA A 11 12.56 17.14 -19.37
CA ALA A 11 11.12 17.26 -19.11
C ALA A 11 10.38 15.92 -19.20
N MET A 12 10.74 15.05 -20.17
CA MET A 12 10.15 13.72 -20.28
C MET A 12 10.58 12.79 -19.13
N ALA A 13 11.83 12.88 -18.66
CA ALA A 13 12.30 12.10 -17.51
C ALA A 13 11.61 12.50 -16.19
N VAL A 14 11.25 13.78 -16.01
CA VAL A 14 10.53 14.27 -14.83
C VAL A 14 9.06 13.81 -14.83
N SER A 15 8.45 13.60 -16.01
CA SER A 15 7.04 13.18 -16.12
C SER A 15 6.76 11.72 -15.72
N VAL A 16 7.80 10.87 -15.66
CA VAL A 16 7.66 9.45 -15.28
C VAL A 16 7.60 9.26 -13.75
N VAL A 17 8.10 10.20 -12.97
CA VAL A 17 8.22 10.05 -11.51
C VAL A 17 6.92 10.35 -10.75
N SER A 18 5.95 11.02 -11.37
CA SER A 18 4.70 11.45 -10.70
C SER A 18 3.51 10.47 -10.79
N GLY A 19 3.69 9.25 -11.33
CA GLY A 19 2.55 8.46 -11.79
C GLY A 19 2.11 7.26 -10.95
N TYR A 20 2.95 6.66 -10.11
CA TYR A 20 2.61 5.37 -9.50
C TYR A 20 1.84 5.54 -8.18
N SER A 21 0.51 5.44 -8.26
CA SER A 21 -0.35 5.60 -7.11
C SER A 21 -0.41 4.35 -6.23
N ASP A 22 -0.90 4.51 -5.00
CA ASP A 22 -1.21 3.38 -4.12
C ASP A 22 -2.32 2.47 -4.66
N GLU A 23 -3.17 3.00 -5.55
CA GLU A 23 -4.17 2.20 -6.27
C GLU A 23 -3.49 1.32 -7.32
N ASP A 24 -2.55 1.87 -8.09
CA ASP A 24 -1.79 1.11 -9.09
C ASP A 24 -0.95 0.02 -8.42
N ALA A 25 -0.28 0.36 -7.32
CA ALA A 25 0.47 -0.60 -6.50
C ALA A 25 -0.42 -1.75 -5.99
N TRP A 26 -1.63 -1.41 -5.55
CA TRP A 26 -2.58 -2.40 -5.06
C TRP A 26 -3.09 -3.31 -6.19
N ASN A 27 -3.46 -2.72 -7.32
CA ASN A 27 -3.98 -3.46 -8.48
C ASN A 27 -2.91 -4.36 -9.11
N ASP A 28 -1.66 -3.88 -9.18
CA ASP A 28 -0.52 -4.68 -9.64
C ASP A 28 -0.24 -5.85 -8.71
N PHE A 29 -0.30 -5.63 -7.40
CA PHE A 29 -0.15 -6.70 -6.42
C PHE A 29 -1.25 -7.77 -6.55
N LYS A 30 -2.52 -7.34 -6.66
CA LYS A 30 -3.66 -8.25 -6.89
C LYS A 30 -3.48 -9.05 -8.19
N ARG A 31 -3.11 -8.38 -9.28
CA ARG A 31 -2.87 -9.02 -10.57
C ARG A 31 -1.74 -10.04 -10.51
N LYS A 32 -0.62 -9.69 -9.88
CA LYS A 32 0.56 -10.57 -9.71
C LYS A 32 0.21 -11.85 -8.95
N HIS A 33 -0.60 -11.74 -7.91
CA HIS A 33 -0.98 -12.87 -7.05
C HIS A 33 -2.34 -13.49 -7.40
N LYS A 34 -2.97 -13.05 -8.50
CA LYS A 34 -4.30 -13.51 -8.95
C LYS A 34 -5.37 -13.42 -7.85
N LEU A 35 -5.33 -12.32 -7.08
CA LEU A 35 -6.24 -12.08 -5.97
C LEU A 35 -7.46 -11.29 -6.45
N ASP A 36 -8.64 -11.76 -6.08
CA ASP A 36 -9.89 -11.04 -6.24
C ASP A 36 -10.64 -10.96 -4.91
N TYR A 37 -10.91 -9.74 -4.47
CA TYR A 37 -11.64 -9.45 -3.23
C TYR A 37 -12.95 -8.71 -3.49
N ASN A 38 -13.35 -8.58 -4.76
CA ASN A 38 -14.63 -8.02 -5.13
C ASN A 38 -15.71 -9.05 -4.82
N ILE A 39 -16.47 -8.84 -3.75
CA ILE A 39 -17.56 -9.72 -3.37
C ILE A 39 -18.87 -9.00 -3.59
N ALA A 40 -19.74 -9.62 -4.39
CA ALA A 40 -21.08 -9.11 -4.61
C ALA A 40 -21.80 -8.87 -3.27
N GLY A 41 -22.29 -7.65 -3.07
CA GLY A 41 -23.02 -7.24 -1.86
C GLY A 41 -22.14 -6.83 -0.67
N ASP A 42 -20.83 -6.66 -0.84
CA ASP A 42 -19.94 -6.15 0.22
C ASP A 42 -19.49 -4.69 0.04
N ASP A 43 -19.92 -4.03 -1.03
CA ASP A 43 -19.59 -2.65 -1.41
C ASP A 43 -18.08 -2.35 -1.38
N GLY A 44 -17.24 -3.34 -1.70
CA GLY A 44 -15.77 -3.21 -1.71
C GLY A 44 -15.14 -3.16 -0.33
N ARG A 45 -15.87 -3.47 0.74
CA ARG A 45 -15.35 -3.40 2.12
C ARG A 45 -14.18 -4.35 2.35
N ARG A 46 -14.20 -5.56 1.78
CA ARG A 46 -13.08 -6.50 1.90
C ARG A 46 -11.88 -6.02 1.12
N ASP A 47 -12.06 -5.58 -0.12
CA ASP A 47 -10.95 -5.06 -0.94
C ASP A 47 -10.29 -3.84 -0.25
N GLY A 48 -11.09 -2.88 0.21
CA GLY A 48 -10.58 -1.70 0.92
C GLY A 48 -9.88 -2.03 2.23
N LEU A 49 -10.30 -3.07 2.94
CA LEU A 49 -9.58 -3.56 4.11
C LEU A 49 -8.23 -4.18 3.74
N ARG A 50 -8.21 -5.07 2.73
CA ARG A 50 -6.98 -5.75 2.28
C ARG A 50 -5.98 -4.72 1.75
N LYS A 51 -6.45 -3.70 1.03
CA LYS A 51 -5.64 -2.57 0.59
C LYS A 51 -4.97 -1.85 1.76
N LYS A 52 -5.69 -1.56 2.84
CA LYS A 52 -5.10 -0.91 4.04
C LYS A 52 -3.96 -1.74 4.64
N ILE A 53 -4.12 -3.06 4.68
CA ILE A 53 -3.09 -3.98 5.19
C ILE A 53 -1.89 -4.04 4.25
N PHE A 54 -2.15 -4.12 2.95
CA PHE A 54 -1.11 -4.05 1.92
C PHE A 54 -0.25 -2.81 2.08
N LEU A 55 -0.86 -1.62 2.21
CA LEU A 55 -0.13 -0.36 2.36
C LEU A 55 0.72 -0.35 3.65
N ALA A 56 0.16 -0.79 4.78
CA ALA A 56 0.91 -0.88 6.03
C ALA A 56 2.10 -1.84 5.95
N GLN A 57 1.94 -3.00 5.29
CA GLN A 57 3.05 -3.94 5.10
C GLN A 57 4.09 -3.41 4.13
N ARG A 58 3.67 -2.76 3.04
CA ARG A 58 4.56 -2.14 2.06
C ARG A 58 5.44 -1.07 2.72
N GLU A 59 4.85 -0.20 3.55
CA GLU A 59 5.60 0.80 4.31
C GLU A 59 6.60 0.14 5.27
N ARG A 60 6.16 -0.87 6.04
CA ARG A 60 7.02 -1.61 6.98
C ARG A 60 8.21 -2.27 6.27
N ILE A 61 7.97 -2.89 5.12
CA ILE A 61 9.01 -3.54 4.32
C ILE A 61 9.96 -2.51 3.73
N ASN A 62 9.44 -1.39 3.20
CA ASN A 62 10.27 -0.32 2.67
C ASN A 62 11.20 0.24 3.75
N LYS A 63 10.67 0.50 4.95
CA LYS A 63 11.47 0.93 6.08
C LYS A 63 12.54 -0.11 6.45
N HIS A 64 12.14 -1.37 6.61
CA HIS A 64 13.09 -2.45 6.91
C HIS A 64 14.20 -2.55 5.85
N ASN A 65 13.85 -2.52 4.57
CA ASN A 65 14.82 -2.62 3.47
C ASN A 65 15.73 -1.39 3.36
N SER A 66 15.28 -0.23 3.80
CA SER A 66 16.13 0.98 3.86
C SER A 66 17.17 0.94 4.98
N GLU A 67 16.89 0.20 6.07
CA GLU A 67 17.72 0.13 7.26
C GLU A 67 18.52 -1.18 7.37
N SER A 68 18.04 -2.26 6.73
CA SER A 68 18.60 -3.61 6.82
C SER A 68 19.82 -3.79 5.94
N LYS A 69 20.89 -4.35 6.52
CA LYS A 69 22.11 -4.76 5.79
C LYS A 69 22.22 -6.26 5.57
N ASN A 70 21.31 -7.04 6.16
CA ASN A 70 21.44 -8.50 6.27
C ASN A 70 20.54 -9.25 5.30
N TYR A 71 19.31 -8.77 5.10
CA TYR A 71 18.35 -9.37 4.18
C TYR A 71 17.29 -8.37 3.76
N LEU A 72 16.64 -8.67 2.64
CA LEU A 72 15.52 -7.90 2.13
C LEU A 72 14.21 -8.66 2.35
N GLN A 73 13.16 -7.92 2.66
CA GLN A 73 11.80 -8.41 2.70
C GLN A 73 11.06 -8.04 1.41
N ALA A 74 10.10 -8.88 1.03
CA ALA A 74 9.22 -8.64 -0.11
C ALA A 74 7.79 -9.02 0.25
N LEU A 75 6.84 -8.34 -0.38
CA LEU A 75 5.43 -8.70 -0.26
C LEU A 75 5.16 -10.06 -0.93
N SER A 76 4.38 -10.88 -0.25
CA SER A 76 3.83 -12.14 -0.74
C SER A 76 2.31 -12.10 -0.66
N GLU A 77 1.63 -13.08 -1.27
CA GLU A 77 0.17 -13.22 -1.17
C GLU A 77 -0.33 -13.29 0.30
N PHE A 78 0.49 -13.86 1.19
CA PHE A 78 0.20 -13.96 2.62
C PHE A 78 0.31 -12.63 3.35
N SER A 79 0.97 -11.62 2.76
CA SER A 79 1.18 -10.31 3.39
C SER A 79 -0.13 -9.56 3.63
N VAL A 80 -1.18 -9.89 2.88
CA VAL A 80 -2.52 -9.30 3.03
C VAL A 80 -3.51 -10.24 3.72
N MET A 81 -3.07 -11.42 4.19
CA MET A 81 -3.92 -12.28 5.00
C MET A 81 -4.22 -11.63 6.35
N VAL A 82 -5.48 -11.76 6.78
CA VAL A 82 -5.95 -11.27 8.07
C VAL A 82 -6.09 -12.50 8.91
N ILE A 83 -5.13 -12.70 9.82
CA ILE A 83 -5.34 -13.60 10.93
C ILE A 83 -6.32 -12.88 11.87
N ARG A 84 -7.41 -13.55 12.25
CA ARG A 84 -8.50 -12.99 13.08
C ARG A 84 -7.99 -12.23 14.32
N ALA A 85 -6.85 -12.64 14.89
CA ALA A 85 -6.18 -11.97 16.00
C ALA A 85 -5.66 -10.55 15.66
N VAL A 86 -5.06 -10.35 14.48
CA VAL A 86 -4.55 -9.04 14.01
C VAL A 86 -5.69 -8.08 13.67
N PHE A 87 -6.82 -8.63 13.21
CA PHE A 87 -8.03 -7.83 12.97
C PHE A 87 -8.60 -7.25 14.26
N LYS A 88 -8.61 -8.04 15.33
CA LYS A 88 -9.18 -7.62 16.61
C LYS A 88 -8.38 -6.46 17.22
N SER A 89 -7.04 -6.52 17.21
CA SER A 89 -6.21 -5.44 17.75
C SER A 89 -6.34 -4.13 16.97
N GLN A 90 -6.29 -4.15 15.63
CA GLN A 90 -6.39 -2.93 14.81
C GLN A 90 -7.75 -2.21 14.88
N PHE A 91 -8.83 -2.91 15.23
CA PHE A 91 -10.16 -2.31 15.40
C PHE A 91 -10.45 -1.91 16.84
N ASP A 92 -9.92 -2.66 17.82
CA ASP A 92 -10.02 -2.28 19.24
C ASP A 92 -9.22 -0.98 19.51
N ASP A 93 -8.02 -0.82 18.93
CA ASP A 93 -7.22 0.42 19.07
C ASP A 93 -7.91 1.65 18.47
N ARG A 94 -8.64 1.48 17.35
CA ARG A 94 -9.41 2.57 16.73
C ARG A 94 -10.66 2.95 17.52
N LYS A 95 -11.29 2.02 18.23
CA LYS A 95 -12.34 2.34 19.20
C LYS A 95 -11.79 3.17 20.37
N PHE A 96 -10.60 2.84 20.88
CA PHE A 96 -9.95 3.63 21.93
C PHE A 96 -9.58 5.04 21.48
N ALA A 97 -9.13 5.22 20.24
CA ALA A 97 -8.82 6.54 19.68
C ALA A 97 -10.06 7.44 19.54
N MET A 98 -11.21 6.88 19.11
CA MET A 98 -12.46 7.66 19.03
C MET A 98 -13.01 8.08 20.40
N ILE A 99 -12.87 7.24 21.42
CA ILE A 99 -13.32 7.55 22.79
C ILE A 99 -12.46 8.67 23.42
N LYS A 100 -11.16 8.75 23.09
CA LYS A 100 -10.29 9.83 23.57
C LYS A 100 -10.49 11.17 22.85
N GLY A 101 -10.96 11.17 21.60
CA GLY A 101 -11.23 12.39 20.83
C GLY A 101 -12.57 13.07 21.16
N ALA A 102 -13.51 12.36 21.77
CA ALA A 102 -14.83 12.90 22.15
C ALA A 102 -14.85 13.56 23.55
N ARG A 103 -13.68 13.78 24.16
CA ARG A 103 -13.54 14.30 25.52
C ARG A 103 -12.64 15.55 25.58
N GLN A 104 -12.76 16.42 24.58
CA GLN A 104 -12.30 17.81 24.63
C GLN A 104 -13.48 18.74 24.41
#